data_AF-A0AAN8PX94-F1
#
_entry.id   AF-A0AAN8PX94-F1
#
_cell.length_a   1.000
_cell.length_b   1.000
_cell.length_c   1.000
_cell.angle_alpha   90.00
_cell.angle_beta   90.00
_cell.angle_gamma   90.00
#
_symmetry.space_group_name_H-M   'P 1'
#
loop_
_entity.id
_entity.type
_entity.pdbx_description
1 polymer ?
#
loop_
_entity_poly.entity_id
_entity_poly.type
_entity_poly.pdbx_seq_one_letter_code
_entity_poly.pdbx_strand_id
1 'polypeptide(L)'
;MAATVVKVATKVAVGVGAVYVTVDQGVWGTNSQAVKAVDKVRSSVLPAANDYVKSIPSLNDINNSVLRTWNSGVKMTFSMVSNAPSKAGEYSKKAYDSSLSLIKEN
;
A
#
# COMPACT_ATOMS: atom_id res chain seq x y z
N MET A 1 0.32 4.36 20.25
CA MET A 1 0.61 3.25 19.30
C MET A 1 -0.65 2.65 18.67
N ALA A 2 -1.70 2.32 19.45
CA ALA A 2 -2.94 1.75 18.90
C ALA A 2 -3.62 2.60 17.80
N ALA A 3 -3.72 3.92 17.98
CA ALA A 3 -4.32 4.81 16.98
C ALA A 3 -3.58 4.82 15.63
N THR A 4 -2.25 4.70 15.65
CA THR A 4 -1.42 4.62 14.43
C THR A 4 -1.64 3.30 13.69
N VAL A 5 -1.74 2.19 14.43
CA VAL A 5 -2.00 0.85 13.86
C VAL A 5 -3.37 0.79 13.22
N VAL A 6 -4.42 1.29 13.90
CA VAL A 6 -5.78 1.35 13.35
C VAL A 6 -5.81 2.18 12.07
N LYS A 7 -5.20 3.37 12.07
CA LYS A 7 -5.14 4.24 10.90
C LYS A 7 -4.46 3.58 9.70
N VAL A 8 -3.37 2.83 9.92
CA VAL A 8 -2.68 2.09 8.86
C VAL A 8 -3.55 0.92 8.37
N ALA A 9 -4.13 0.15 9.28
CA ALA A 9 -5.00 -0.98 8.95
C ALA A 9 -6.21 -0.55 8.10
N THR A 10 -6.86 0.56 8.46
CA THR A 10 -7.98 1.12 7.67
C THR A 10 -7.52 1.48 6.25
N LYS A 11 -6.36 2.13 6.09
CA LYS A 11 -5.83 2.47 4.76
C LYS A 11 -5.55 1.23 3.91
N VAL A 12 -4.97 0.20 4.52
CA VAL A 12 -4.71 -1.07 3.84
C VAL A 12 -6.02 -1.75 3.44
N ALA A 13 -7.01 -1.80 4.33
CA ALA A 13 -8.32 -2.39 4.05
C ALA A 13 -9.02 -1.70 2.88
N VAL A 14 -9.02 -0.37 2.85
CA VAL A 14 -9.58 0.40 1.73
C VAL A 14 -8.83 0.10 0.42
N GLY A 15 -7.50 0.06 0.46
CA GLY A 15 -6.68 -0.28 -0.71
C GLY A 15 -6.97 -1.68 -1.26
N VAL A 16 -7.00 -2.69 -0.38
CA VAL A 16 -7.30 -4.09 -0.75
C VAL A 16 -8.72 -4.22 -1.28
N GLY A 17 -9.70 -3.56 -0.66
CA GLY A 17 -11.09 -3.55 -1.13
C GLY A 17 -11.22 -2.93 -2.52
N ALA A 18 -10.54 -1.81 -2.78
CA ALA A 18 -10.52 -1.20 -4.10
C ALA A 18 -9.91 -2.13 -5.16
N VAL A 19 -8.78 -2.79 -4.84
CA VAL A 19 -8.16 -3.77 -5.74
C VAL A 19 -9.13 -4.92 -6.02
N TYR A 20 -9.76 -5.51 -5.00
CA TYR A 20 -10.74 -6.58 -5.16
C TYR A 20 -11.87 -6.21 -6.12
N VAL A 21 -12.48 -5.03 -5.92
CA VAL A 21 -13.54 -4.53 -6.80
C VAL A 21 -13.04 -4.35 -8.24
N THR A 22 -11.83 -3.84 -8.46
CA THR A 22 -11.30 -3.68 -9.82
C THR A 22 -11.00 -5.00 -10.51
N VAL A 23 -10.63 -6.05 -9.75
CA VAL A 23 -10.48 -7.41 -10.27
C VAL A 23 -11.84 -7.99 -10.66
N ASP A 24 -12.84 -7.88 -9.78
CA ASP A 24 -14.21 -8.36 -10.02
C ASP A 24 -14.87 -7.67 -11.23
N GLN A 25 -14.67 -6.35 -11.39
CA GLN A 25 -15.15 -5.60 -12.55
C GLN A 25 -14.37 -5.92 -13.85
N GLY A 26 -13.32 -6.76 -13.79
CA GLY A 26 -12.55 -7.16 -14.96
C GLY A 26 -11.62 -6.09 -15.53
N VAL A 27 -11.27 -5.06 -14.74
CA VAL A 27 -10.33 -4.00 -15.15
C VAL A 27 -8.95 -4.57 -15.48
N TRP A 28 -8.53 -5.59 -14.73
CA TRP A 28 -7.28 -6.32 -14.92
C TRP A 28 -7.44 -7.58 -15.79
N GLY A 29 -8.62 -7.78 -16.39
CA GLY A 29 -8.95 -8.94 -17.20
C GLY A 29 -8.43 -8.83 -18.64
N THR A 30 -9.03 -9.60 -19.53
CA THR A 30 -8.73 -9.52 -20.98
C THR A 30 -9.09 -8.14 -21.54
N ASN A 31 -8.48 -7.74 -22.66
CA ASN A 31 -8.76 -6.45 -23.30
C ASN A 31 -10.26 -6.16 -23.48
N SER A 32 -11.06 -7.18 -23.82
CA SER A 32 -12.52 -7.01 -23.96
C SER A 32 -13.23 -6.72 -22.63
N GLN A 33 -12.79 -7.35 -21.53
CA GLN A 33 -13.35 -7.12 -20.19
C GLN A 33 -12.94 -5.75 -19.65
N ALA A 34 -11.67 -5.38 -19.81
CA ALA A 34 -11.16 -4.09 -19.37
C ALA A 34 -11.82 -2.92 -20.10
N VAL A 35 -12.00 -3.01 -21.43
CA VAL A 35 -12.68 -1.98 -22.22
C VAL A 35 -14.15 -1.85 -21.79
N LYS A 36 -14.88 -2.96 -21.61
CA LYS A 36 -16.26 -2.93 -21.10
C LYS A 36 -16.37 -2.33 -19.70
N ALA A 37 -15.40 -2.60 -18.82
CA ALA A 37 -15.34 -2.02 -17.48
C ALA A 37 -15.16 -0.50 -17.55
N VAL A 38 -14.25 -0.03 -18.42
CA VAL A 38 -14.04 1.40 -18.68
C VAL A 38 -15.29 2.06 -19.26
N ASP A 39 -15.96 1.42 -20.22
CA ASP A 39 -17.18 1.95 -20.84
C ASP A 39 -18.35 2.02 -19.86
N LYS A 40 -18.46 1.03 -18.96
CA LYS A 40 -19.44 1.03 -17.86
C LYS A 40 -19.19 2.19 -16.89
N VAL A 41 -17.93 2.42 -16.50
CA VAL A 41 -17.57 3.56 -15.65
C VAL A 41 -17.85 4.89 -16.38
N ARG A 42 -17.50 4.98 -17.67
CA ARG A 42 -17.76 6.16 -18.50
C ARG A 42 -19.25 6.49 -18.61
N SER A 43 -20.10 5.50 -18.81
CA SER A 43 -21.55 5.69 -18.95
C SER A 43 -22.29 5.92 -17.63
N SER A 44 -21.83 5.31 -16.54
CA SER A 44 -22.58 5.30 -15.27
C SER A 44 -22.14 6.39 -14.29
N VAL A 45 -20.86 6.76 -14.30
CA VAL A 45 -20.24 7.66 -13.30
C VAL A 45 -19.87 9.01 -13.92
N LEU A 46 -19.62 9.01 -15.22
CA LEU A 46 -18.90 10.09 -15.90
C LEU A 46 -19.71 10.88 -16.98
N PRO A 47 -21.04 11.14 -16.85
CA PRO A 47 -21.72 12.09 -17.77
C PRO A 47 -21.10 13.50 -17.79
N ALA A 48 -20.40 13.91 -16.72
CA ALA A 48 -19.74 15.22 -16.56
C ALA A 48 -18.19 15.12 -16.50
N ALA A 49 -17.59 14.00 -16.91
CA ALA A 49 -16.19 13.68 -16.62
C ALA A 49 -15.13 14.34 -17.49
N ASN A 50 -15.53 15.14 -18.47
CA ASN A 50 -14.60 15.68 -19.45
C ASN A 50 -13.50 16.54 -18.81
N ASP A 51 -13.75 17.10 -17.63
CA ASP A 51 -12.78 17.88 -16.87
C ASP A 51 -11.84 17.04 -16.00
N TYR A 52 -12.28 15.87 -15.54
CA TYR A 52 -11.44 14.94 -14.78
C TYR A 52 -10.48 14.15 -15.68
N VAL A 53 -10.89 13.84 -16.92
CA VAL A 53 -10.01 13.18 -17.91
C VAL A 53 -8.78 14.05 -18.21
N LYS A 54 -8.92 15.38 -18.22
CA LYS A 54 -7.80 16.32 -18.40
C LYS A 54 -6.81 16.31 -17.22
N SER A 55 -7.24 15.81 -16.06
CA SER A 55 -6.42 15.69 -14.84
C SER A 55 -5.76 14.32 -14.72
N ILE A 56 -6.02 13.38 -15.64
CA ILE A 56 -5.34 12.10 -15.66
C ILE A 56 -3.87 12.35 -16.07
N PRO A 57 -2.89 11.94 -15.25
CA PRO A 57 -1.49 12.12 -15.60
C PRO A 57 -1.15 11.44 -16.91
N SER A 58 -0.17 11.97 -17.64
CA SER A 58 0.24 11.37 -18.90
C SER A 58 0.73 9.93 -18.68
N LEU A 59 0.64 9.08 -19.72
CA LEU A 59 1.13 7.70 -19.62
C LEU A 59 2.61 7.63 -19.20
N ASN A 60 3.40 8.62 -19.62
CA ASN A 60 4.80 8.73 -19.22
C ASN A 60 4.96 9.06 -17.72
N ASP A 61 4.13 9.96 -17.19
CA ASP A 61 4.14 10.30 -15.75
C ASP A 61 3.70 9.10 -14.90
N ILE A 62 2.69 8.36 -15.35
CA ILE A 62 2.24 7.12 -14.71
C ILE A 62 3.37 6.10 -14.71
N ASN A 63 3.99 5.82 -15.86
CA ASN A 63 5.08 4.85 -15.96
C ASN A 63 6.25 5.21 -15.03
N ASN A 64 6.70 6.46 -15.04
CA ASN A 64 7.82 6.90 -14.21
C ASN A 64 7.48 6.83 -12.71
N SER A 65 6.28 7.26 -12.32
CA SER A 65 5.85 7.26 -10.92
C SER A 65 5.65 5.84 -10.38
N VAL A 66 5.00 4.97 -11.16
CA VAL A 66 4.75 3.57 -10.79
C VAL A 66 6.06 2.81 -10.66
N LEU A 67 6.96 2.92 -11.64
CA LEU A 67 8.27 2.26 -11.60
C LEU A 67 9.11 2.73 -10.41
N ARG A 68 9.16 4.05 -10.16
CA ARG A 68 9.91 4.61 -9.03
C ARG A 68 9.34 4.14 -7.69
N THR A 69 8.01 4.17 -7.55
CA THR A 69 7.33 3.78 -6.30
C THR A 69 7.51 2.30 -6.02
N TRP A 70 7.35 1.45 -7.05
CA TRP A 70 7.60 0.02 -6.95
C TRP A 70 9.03 -0.28 -6.48
N ASN A 71 10.03 0.30 -7.15
CA ASN A 71 11.43 0.11 -6.80
C ASN A 71 11.76 0.61 -5.39
N SER A 72 11.19 1.75 -4.99
CA SER A 72 11.34 2.26 -3.62
C SER A 72 10.73 1.32 -2.59
N GLY A 73 9.55 0.76 -2.88
CA GLY A 73 8.89 -0.22 -2.03
C GLY A 73 9.73 -1.49 -1.87
N VAL A 74 10.21 -2.06 -2.97
CA VAL A 74 11.10 -3.23 -2.96
C VAL A 74 12.35 -2.96 -2.11
N LYS A 75 13.04 -1.83 -2.34
CA LYS A 75 14.21 -1.45 -1.53
C LYS A 75 13.87 -1.31 -0.06
N MET A 76 12.75 -0.67 0.27
CA MET A 76 12.31 -0.49 1.65
C MET A 76 12.05 -1.84 2.33
N THR A 77 11.34 -2.76 1.68
CA THR A 77 11.05 -4.09 2.21
C THR A 77 12.33 -4.86 2.51
N PHE A 78 13.25 -4.97 1.54
CA PHE A 78 14.51 -5.70 1.76
C PHE A 78 15.41 -5.02 2.79
N SER A 79 15.40 -3.68 2.86
CA SER A 79 16.13 -2.94 3.90
C SER A 79 15.55 -3.20 5.30
N MET A 80 14.23 -3.33 5.42
CA MET A 80 13.60 -3.68 6.70
C MET A 80 13.96 -5.10 7.11
N VAL A 81 13.87 -6.05 6.17
CA VAL A 81 14.21 -7.46 6.43
C VAL A 81 15.67 -7.61 6.82
N SER A 82 16.61 -6.92 6.14
CA SER A 82 18.03 -7.00 6.48
C SER A 82 18.38 -6.41 7.84
N ASN A 83 17.65 -5.36 8.27
CA ASN A 83 17.85 -4.73 9.57
C ASN A 83 17.07 -5.40 10.71
N ALA A 84 16.14 -6.31 10.41
CA ALA A 84 15.29 -6.95 11.39
C ALA A 84 16.07 -7.75 12.46
N PRO A 85 17.09 -8.58 12.12
CA PRO A 85 17.86 -9.32 13.13
C PRO A 85 18.58 -8.42 14.12
N SER A 86 19.21 -7.34 13.63
CA SER A 86 19.91 -6.35 14.47
C SER A 86 18.94 -5.68 15.45
N LYS A 87 17.76 -5.28 14.96
CA LYS A 87 16.73 -4.65 15.80
C LYS A 87 16.12 -5.64 16.79
N ALA A 88 15.86 -6.86 16.39
CA ALA A 88 15.38 -7.92 17.28
C ALA A 88 16.38 -8.19 18.43
N GLY A 89 17.68 -8.25 18.12
CA GLY A 89 18.74 -8.40 19.13
C GLY A 89 18.80 -7.21 20.10
N GLU A 90 18.73 -5.97 19.58
CA GLU A 90 18.70 -4.74 20.38
C GLU A 90 17.52 -4.73 21.38
N TYR A 91 16.31 -5.04 20.89
CA TYR A 91 15.12 -5.08 21.74
C TYR A 91 15.15 -6.24 22.73
N SER A 92 15.67 -7.40 22.34
CA SER A 92 15.80 -8.56 23.23
C SER A 92 16.76 -8.27 24.39
N LYS A 93 17.91 -7.65 24.09
CA LYS A 93 18.87 -7.22 25.12
C LYS A 93 18.26 -6.19 26.06
N LYS A 94 17.56 -5.19 25.51
CA LYS A 94 16.89 -4.17 26.31
C LYS A 94 15.82 -4.77 27.22
N ALA A 95 15.06 -5.75 26.74
CA ALA A 95 14.07 -6.47 27.54
C ALA A 95 14.74 -7.29 28.67
N TYR A 96 15.83 -7.99 28.36
CA TYR A 96 16.62 -8.72 29.36
C TYR A 96 17.16 -7.78 30.45
N ASP A 97 17.83 -6.69 30.07
CA ASP A 97 18.40 -5.72 31.02
C ASP A 97 17.31 -5.09 31.90
N SER A 98 16.15 -4.76 31.32
CA SER A 98 15.00 -4.21 32.05
C SER A 98 14.39 -5.24 33.01
N SER A 99 14.33 -6.51 32.63
CA SER A 99 13.83 -7.57 33.52
C SER A 99 14.77 -7.80 34.69
N LEU A 100 16.08 -7.72 34.45
CA LEU A 100 17.11 -7.91 35.47
C LEU A 100 17.15 -6.75 36.47
N SER A 101 16.91 -5.51 36.02
CA SER A 101 16.85 -4.36 36.93
C SER A 101 15.68 -4.46 37.90
N LEU A 102 14.50 -4.90 37.44
CA LEU A 102 13.32 -5.08 38.29
C LEU A 102 13.49 -6.17 39.36
N ILE A 103 14.28 -7.20 39.07
CA ILE A 103 14.60 -8.26 40.05
C ILE A 103 15.59 -7.75 41.09
N LYS A 104 16.53 -6.88 40.72
CA LYS A 104 17.54 -6.34 41.64
C LYS A 104 17.03 -5.22 42.56
N GLU A 105 15.90 -4.61 42.21
CA GLU A 105 15.27 -3.51 42.97
C GLU A 105 14.29 -4.01 44.05
N ASN A 106 13.95 -5.31 44.04
CA ASN A 106 13.22 -6.03 45.11
C ASN A 106 14.19 -6.80 46.01
#